data_AF-A0A1Y2A3B6-F1
#
_entry.id   AF-A0A1Y2A3B6-F1
#
_cell.length_a   1.000
_cell.length_b   1.000
_cell.length_c   1.000
_cell.angle_alpha   90.00
_cell.angle_beta   90.00
_cell.angle_gamma   90.00
#
_symmetry.space_group_name_H-M   'P 1'
#
loop_
_entity.id
_entity.type
_entity.pdbx_description
1 polymer ?
#
loop_
_entity_poly.entity_id
_entity_poly.type
_entity_poly.pdbx_seq_one_letter_code
_entity_poly.pdbx_strand_id
1 'polypeptide(L)'
;MPLRRISKRHPEREVLVDLYSALETDPSNPRIHERLLEAWIDRQDEDMALGVATDLLQLDRDNTRAKGYLASKGMGLPKNEYRLSPRARSSPPPSRMTAEKWKNVEKELEDGYTSLKSEATMLYEELTATSKNTKEEVEMLKNLKLIADGHVSSAVPMAEPLSVRETARKIMAHQSKAQDILIEDLEIVTHWMKLQVPAPDTDALRSRLVKRKTLMEAALPASLAATVSVAFATAERELLQKQYVNKFTMLLEEPISTIPRDRFLVTEDNYAWDMEELTQSLASNGGVMRNPLSRQLFSESDIRSILSHPLGKRLQQMQEAQHQLKQGFRVATLDWIEKLGSIMVQDQTEDAGPSRHAMDEFLAYAATLPQRERLAIDTLKIPASDRHTGQAYDYTVGESVGDFLSQAAPYLRRQ
;
A
#
# COMPACT_ATOMS: atom_id res chain seq x y z
N MET A 1 31.93 -1.11 42.92
CA MET A 1 31.88 -0.22 41.74
C MET A 1 32.47 -0.97 40.55
N PRO A 2 31.66 -1.52 39.62
CA PRO A 2 32.19 -2.27 38.49
C PRO A 2 32.65 -1.29 37.39
N LEU A 3 33.87 -1.50 36.91
CA LEU A 3 34.48 -0.74 35.82
C LEU A 3 33.69 -0.98 34.53
N ARG A 4 33.09 0.09 33.99
CA ARG A 4 32.44 0.10 32.67
C ARG A 4 33.47 -0.28 31.62
N ARG A 5 33.28 -1.42 30.95
CA ARG A 5 34.00 -1.77 29.72
C ARG A 5 33.62 -0.75 28.64
N ILE A 6 34.57 0.10 28.28
CA ILE A 6 34.47 0.97 27.10
C ILE A 6 34.49 0.04 25.89
N SER A 7 33.34 -0.13 25.25
CA SER A 7 33.22 -0.81 23.96
C SER A 7 34.10 -0.06 22.97
N LYS A 8 35.15 -0.72 22.45
CA LYS A 8 35.94 -0.19 21.34
C LYS A 8 35.01 -0.07 20.15
N ARG A 9 34.56 1.15 19.84
CA ARG A 9 33.81 1.42 18.62
C ARG A 9 34.70 0.99 17.45
N HIS A 10 34.17 0.14 16.58
CA HIS A 10 34.84 -0.22 15.34
C HIS A 10 34.72 0.97 14.38
N PRO A 11 35.81 1.73 14.13
CA PRO A 11 35.77 2.95 13.31
C PRO A 11 35.24 2.68 11.90
N GLU A 12 35.41 1.45 11.41
CA GLU A 12 34.95 1.00 10.10
C GLU A 12 33.43 0.99 9.95
N ARG A 13 32.66 0.84 11.04
CA ARG A 13 31.17 0.89 10.98
C ARG A 13 30.65 2.30 10.77
N GLU A 14 31.34 3.31 11.28
CA GLU A 14 30.93 4.72 11.15
C GLU A 14 31.09 5.20 9.69
N VAL A 15 32.15 4.75 8.99
CA VAL A 15 32.44 5.17 7.61
C VAL A 15 31.29 4.86 6.62
N LEU A 16 30.69 3.67 6.65
CA LEU A 16 29.58 3.37 5.74
C LEU A 16 28.33 4.20 6.03
N VAL A 17 28.04 4.45 7.32
CA VAL A 17 26.87 5.25 7.71
C VAL A 17 27.02 6.68 7.19
N ASP A 18 28.22 7.25 7.31
CA ASP A 18 28.53 8.59 6.80
C ASP A 18 28.44 8.63 5.26
N LEU A 19 28.95 7.61 4.57
CA LEU A 19 28.88 7.52 3.11
C LEU A 19 27.44 7.35 2.59
N TYR A 20 26.59 6.58 3.27
CA TYR A 20 25.17 6.49 2.91
C TYR A 20 24.41 7.79 3.17
N SER A 21 24.71 8.48 4.28
CA SER A 21 24.13 9.80 4.58
C SER A 21 24.54 10.84 3.52
N ALA A 22 25.78 10.77 3.04
CA ALA A 22 26.24 11.60 1.93
C ALA A 22 25.54 11.26 0.60
N LEU A 23 25.26 9.97 0.36
CA LEU A 23 24.52 9.49 -0.81
C LEU A 23 23.06 9.98 -0.83
N GLU A 24 22.42 10.06 0.34
CA GLU A 24 21.09 10.64 0.48
C GLU A 24 21.06 12.13 0.11
N THR A 25 22.17 12.83 0.38
CA THR A 25 22.31 14.26 0.07
C THR A 25 22.63 14.50 -1.41
N ASP A 26 23.49 13.67 -2.01
CA ASP A 26 23.94 13.81 -3.40
C ASP A 26 24.07 12.43 -4.09
N PRO A 27 22.96 11.83 -4.56
CA PRO A 27 22.94 10.47 -5.08
C PRO A 27 23.66 10.31 -6.42
N SER A 28 23.92 11.41 -7.12
CA SER A 28 24.56 11.42 -8.45
C SER A 28 26.07 11.59 -8.39
N ASN A 29 26.67 11.68 -7.19
CA ASN A 29 28.08 11.96 -7.02
C ASN A 29 28.94 10.70 -7.19
N PRO A 30 29.71 10.56 -8.30
CA PRO A 30 30.48 9.34 -8.56
C PRO A 30 31.56 9.09 -7.49
N ARG A 31 32.08 10.13 -6.83
CA ARG A 31 33.09 9.97 -5.77
C ARG A 31 32.55 9.29 -4.52
N ILE A 32 31.28 9.53 -4.17
CA ILE A 32 30.65 8.89 -3.01
C ILE A 32 30.50 7.39 -3.31
N HIS A 33 30.00 7.06 -4.50
CA HIS A 33 29.88 5.67 -4.97
C HIS A 33 31.24 4.96 -5.05
N GLU A 34 32.32 5.64 -5.47
CA GLU A 34 33.67 5.06 -5.43
C GLU A 34 34.12 4.72 -4.01
N ARG A 35 33.91 5.61 -3.04
CA ARG A 35 34.26 5.36 -1.63
C ARG A 35 33.42 4.24 -1.03
N LEU A 36 32.16 4.17 -1.44
CA LEU A 36 31.23 3.15 -0.99
C LEU A 36 31.64 1.77 -1.57
N LEU A 37 32.10 1.73 -2.83
CA LEU A 37 32.70 0.55 -3.45
C LEU A 37 33.94 0.07 -2.68
N GLU A 38 34.90 0.98 -2.41
CA GLU A 38 36.10 0.66 -1.61
C GLU A 38 35.73 0.06 -0.25
N ALA A 39 34.81 0.70 0.48
CA ALA A 39 34.40 0.27 1.80
C ALA A 39 33.73 -1.12 1.81
N TRP A 40 33.01 -1.50 0.75
CA TRP A 40 32.45 -2.84 0.62
C TRP A 40 33.48 -3.89 0.21
N ILE A 41 34.45 -3.53 -0.64
CA ILE A 41 35.59 -4.38 -0.97
C ILE A 41 36.41 -4.71 0.28
N ASP A 42 36.72 -3.71 1.10
CA ASP A 42 37.49 -3.87 2.34
C ASP A 42 36.78 -4.79 3.35
N ARG A 43 35.45 -4.83 3.31
CA ARG A 43 34.62 -5.71 4.14
C ARG A 43 34.39 -7.10 3.58
N GLN A 44 34.91 -7.37 2.37
CA GLN A 44 34.69 -8.63 1.65
C GLN A 44 33.20 -8.93 1.39
N ASP A 45 32.36 -7.90 1.28
CA ASP A 45 30.95 -8.05 0.91
C ASP A 45 30.82 -7.88 -0.61
N GLU A 46 30.93 -9.01 -1.31
CA GLU A 46 31.03 -9.02 -2.77
C GLU A 46 29.74 -8.57 -3.46
N ASP A 47 28.58 -8.92 -2.90
CA ASP A 47 27.28 -8.58 -3.47
C ASP A 47 27.03 -7.07 -3.43
N MET A 48 27.36 -6.45 -2.28
CA MET A 48 27.24 -4.99 -2.12
C MET A 48 28.24 -4.25 -3.01
N ALA A 49 29.49 -4.70 -3.05
CA ALA A 49 30.52 -4.11 -3.91
C ALA A 49 30.14 -4.21 -5.40
N LEU A 50 29.62 -5.35 -5.84
CA LEU A 50 29.18 -5.58 -7.22
C LEU A 50 28.00 -4.68 -7.62
N GLY A 51 27.03 -4.52 -6.72
CA GLY A 51 25.92 -3.59 -6.92
C GLY A 51 26.40 -2.15 -7.10
N VAL A 52 27.27 -1.68 -6.20
CA VAL A 52 27.79 -0.30 -6.22
C VAL A 52 28.69 -0.06 -7.43
N ALA A 53 29.51 -1.04 -7.84
CA ALA A 53 30.31 -0.94 -9.06
C ALA A 53 29.43 -0.81 -10.31
N THR A 54 28.28 -1.51 -10.34
CA THR A 54 27.33 -1.42 -11.45
C THR A 54 26.64 -0.06 -11.48
N ASP A 55 26.17 0.44 -10.33
CA ASP A 55 25.54 1.76 -10.19
C ASP A 55 26.52 2.88 -10.59
N LEU A 56 27.78 2.76 -10.16
CA LEU A 56 28.86 3.69 -10.52
C LEU A 56 29.13 3.72 -12.03
N LEU A 57 29.07 2.59 -12.74
CA LEU A 57 29.20 2.58 -14.21
C LEU A 57 27.98 3.14 -14.96
N GLN A 58 26.80 3.18 -14.33
CA GLN A 58 25.64 3.87 -14.89
C GLN A 58 25.82 5.39 -14.80
N LEU A 59 26.39 5.88 -13.69
CA LEU A 59 26.68 7.31 -13.48
C LEU A 59 27.89 7.79 -14.29
N ASP A 60 28.97 7.02 -14.28
CA ASP A 60 30.23 7.30 -14.96
C ASP A 60 30.72 6.04 -15.69
N ARG A 61 30.41 5.96 -16.98
CA ARG A 61 30.78 4.82 -17.83
C ARG A 61 32.28 4.60 -17.96
N ASP A 62 33.10 5.61 -17.65
CA ASP A 62 34.56 5.52 -17.78
C ASP A 62 35.28 5.34 -16.45
N ASN A 63 34.53 5.11 -15.37
CA ASN A 63 35.08 4.89 -14.05
C ASN A 63 36.03 3.68 -14.00
N THR A 64 37.32 3.93 -13.84
CA THR A 64 38.36 2.89 -13.90
C THR A 64 38.31 1.93 -12.72
N ARG A 65 37.86 2.39 -11.55
CA ARG A 65 37.76 1.58 -10.32
C ARG A 65 36.67 0.53 -10.44
N ALA A 66 35.47 0.93 -10.86
CA ALA A 66 34.37 0.00 -11.09
C ALA A 66 34.71 -1.02 -12.20
N LYS A 67 35.30 -0.57 -13.32
CA LYS A 67 35.76 -1.47 -14.38
C LYS A 67 36.81 -2.46 -13.88
N GLY A 68 37.79 -2.00 -13.10
CA GLY A 68 38.83 -2.83 -12.52
C GLY A 68 38.28 -3.89 -11.56
N TYR A 69 37.31 -3.51 -10.73
CA TYR A 69 36.64 -4.45 -9.82
C TYR A 69 35.83 -5.52 -10.57
N LEU A 70 35.00 -5.14 -11.55
CA LEU A 70 34.23 -6.12 -12.33
C LEU A 70 35.13 -7.06 -13.14
N ALA A 71 36.21 -6.52 -13.72
CA ALA A 71 37.19 -7.31 -14.47
C ALA A 71 37.92 -8.33 -13.57
N SER A 72 38.31 -7.94 -12.34
CA SER A 72 38.96 -8.87 -11.39
C SER A 72 38.04 -9.99 -10.93
N LYS A 73 36.73 -9.76 -10.94
CA LYS A 73 35.69 -10.77 -10.65
C LYS A 73 35.30 -11.63 -11.86
N GLY A 74 35.97 -11.45 -13.01
CA GLY A 74 35.67 -12.20 -14.23
C GLY A 74 34.30 -11.87 -14.85
N MET A 75 33.64 -10.80 -14.37
CA MET A 75 32.38 -10.35 -14.94
C MET A 75 32.67 -9.40 -16.10
N GLY A 76 32.36 -9.85 -17.30
CA GLY A 76 32.40 -8.98 -18.48
C GLY A 76 31.54 -7.74 -18.27
N LEU A 77 31.97 -6.59 -18.81
CA LEU A 77 31.18 -5.37 -18.80
C LEU A 77 29.74 -5.69 -19.24
N PRO A 78 28.70 -5.18 -18.53
CA PRO A 78 27.33 -5.44 -18.90
C PRO A 78 27.11 -4.99 -20.35
N LYS A 79 27.04 -5.96 -21.26
CA LYS A 79 26.70 -5.71 -22.66
C LYS A 79 25.27 -5.20 -22.64
N ASN A 80 25.10 -3.97 -23.06
CA ASN A 80 23.85 -3.22 -23.01
C ASN A 80 22.87 -3.74 -24.09
N GLU A 81 22.49 -5.01 -24.01
CA GLU A 81 21.50 -5.67 -24.85
C GLU A 81 20.20 -5.85 -24.07
N TYR A 82 19.56 -4.74 -23.69
CA TYR A 82 18.12 -4.75 -23.46
C TYR A 82 17.40 -4.78 -24.81
N ARG A 83 17.46 -5.90 -25.51
CA ARG A 83 16.51 -6.20 -26.59
C ARG A 83 15.17 -6.55 -25.93
N LEU A 84 14.23 -5.62 -26.04
CA LEU A 84 12.82 -5.82 -25.73
C LEU A 84 12.30 -7.07 -26.45
N SER A 85 12.02 -8.13 -25.68
CA SER A 85 11.33 -9.31 -26.19
C SER A 85 9.90 -8.95 -26.63
N PRO A 86 9.39 -9.50 -27.76
CA PRO A 86 8.03 -9.22 -28.21
C PRO A 86 7.00 -9.78 -27.21
N ARG A 87 6.09 -8.89 -26.78
CA ARG A 87 4.83 -9.14 -26.03
C ARG A 87 4.45 -10.62 -25.89
N ALA A 88 4.67 -11.17 -24.69
CA ALA A 88 3.96 -12.36 -24.24
C ALA A 88 2.47 -12.02 -24.14
N ARG A 89 1.64 -12.77 -24.87
CA ARG A 89 0.18 -12.70 -24.82
C ARG A 89 -0.27 -12.95 -23.38
N SER A 90 -1.13 -12.08 -22.89
CA SER A 90 -1.80 -12.16 -21.60
C SER A 90 -2.37 -13.55 -21.36
N SER A 91 -1.80 -14.29 -20.41
CA SER A 91 -2.40 -15.52 -19.90
C SER A 91 -3.75 -15.17 -19.26
N PRO A 92 -4.81 -15.98 -19.49
CA PRO A 92 -6.09 -15.80 -18.82
C PRO A 92 -5.91 -15.97 -17.31
N PRO A 93 -6.77 -15.34 -16.49
CA PRO A 93 -6.72 -15.46 -15.04
C PRO A 93 -6.78 -16.93 -14.61
N PRO A 94 -6.06 -17.33 -13.56
CA PRO A 94 -6.03 -18.73 -13.11
C PRO A 94 -7.46 -19.18 -12.79
N SER A 95 -7.96 -20.15 -13.56
CA SER A 95 -9.25 -20.77 -13.30
C SER A 95 -9.23 -21.40 -11.92
N ARG A 96 -10.19 -21.04 -11.06
CA ARG A 96 -10.37 -21.66 -9.73
C ARG A 96 -10.35 -23.18 -9.87
N MET A 97 -9.43 -23.85 -9.18
CA MET A 97 -9.36 -25.31 -9.14
C MET A 97 -10.66 -25.88 -8.56
N THR A 98 -11.21 -26.90 -9.23
CA THR A 98 -12.40 -27.62 -8.74
C THR A 98 -12.04 -28.50 -7.55
N ALA A 99 -13.03 -28.86 -6.72
CA ALA A 99 -12.82 -29.73 -5.55
C ALA A 99 -12.18 -31.09 -5.91
N GLU A 100 -12.51 -31.63 -7.09
CA GLU A 100 -11.88 -32.87 -7.59
C GLU A 100 -10.41 -32.67 -7.94
N LYS A 101 -10.04 -31.53 -8.55
CA LYS A 101 -8.63 -31.19 -8.81
C LYS A 101 -7.85 -31.02 -7.52
N TRP A 102 -8.47 -30.44 -6.49
CA TRP A 102 -7.85 -30.35 -5.16
C TRP A 102 -7.57 -31.71 -4.55
N LYS A 103 -8.53 -32.64 -4.59
CA LYS A 103 -8.31 -34.01 -4.10
C LYS A 103 -7.19 -34.73 -4.83
N ASN A 104 -7.08 -34.53 -6.15
CA ASN A 104 -6.00 -35.14 -6.93
C ASN A 104 -4.64 -34.56 -6.56
N VAL A 105 -4.53 -33.23 -6.43
CA VAL A 105 -3.29 -32.57 -6.00
C VAL A 105 -2.91 -32.99 -4.59
N GLU A 106 -3.87 -33.09 -3.67
CA GLU A 106 -3.64 -33.58 -2.30
C GLU A 106 -3.07 -35.00 -2.30
N LYS A 107 -3.68 -35.91 -3.07
CA LYS A 107 -3.19 -37.28 -3.21
C LYS A 107 -1.80 -37.35 -3.84
N GLU A 108 -1.55 -36.60 -4.91
CA GLU A 108 -0.22 -36.53 -5.54
C GLU A 108 0.85 -36.01 -4.56
N LEU A 109 0.49 -35.08 -3.68
CA LEU A 109 1.38 -34.54 -2.65
C LEU A 109 1.63 -35.55 -1.53
N GLU A 110 0.61 -36.31 -1.11
CA GLU A 110 0.76 -37.42 -0.16
C GLU A 110 1.66 -38.54 -0.73
N ASP A 111 1.42 -38.95 -1.97
CA ASP A 111 2.20 -39.97 -2.67
C ASP A 111 3.67 -39.50 -2.83
N GLY A 112 3.88 -38.24 -3.25
CA GLY A 112 5.21 -37.64 -3.35
C GLY A 112 5.93 -37.54 -2.00
N TYR A 113 5.21 -37.16 -0.94
CA TYR A 113 5.76 -37.03 0.40
C TYR A 113 6.16 -38.40 1.00
N THR A 114 5.33 -39.43 0.80
CA THR A 114 5.65 -40.79 1.26
C THR A 114 6.82 -41.38 0.49
N SER A 115 6.93 -41.12 -0.82
CA SER A 115 8.11 -41.49 -1.62
C SER A 115 9.38 -40.78 -1.14
N LEU A 116 9.31 -39.47 -0.88
CA LEU A 116 10.45 -38.71 -0.35
C LEU A 116 10.91 -39.24 1.02
N LYS A 117 9.96 -39.60 1.90
CA LYS A 117 10.26 -40.15 3.22
C LYS A 117 10.95 -41.51 3.13
N SER A 118 10.48 -42.40 2.26
CA SER A 118 11.09 -43.72 2.06
C SER A 118 12.47 -43.62 1.43
N GLU A 119 12.65 -42.76 0.43
CA GLU A 119 13.95 -42.47 -0.18
C GLU A 119 14.93 -41.88 0.83
N ALA A 120 14.50 -40.93 1.65
CA ALA A 120 15.33 -40.35 2.69
C ALA A 120 15.73 -41.37 3.77
N THR A 121 14.85 -42.32 4.10
CA THR A 121 15.15 -43.41 5.04
C THR A 121 16.20 -44.35 4.45
N MET A 122 16.05 -44.76 3.18
CA MET A 122 17.04 -45.60 2.50
C MET A 122 18.40 -44.91 2.43
N LEU A 123 18.45 -43.65 1.97
CA LEU A 123 19.69 -42.88 1.89
C LEU A 123 20.33 -42.66 3.26
N TYR A 124 19.54 -42.42 4.30
CA TYR A 124 20.05 -42.29 5.66
C TYR A 124 20.72 -43.59 6.13
N GLU A 125 20.11 -44.74 5.91
CA GLU A 125 20.68 -46.05 6.27
C GLU A 125 21.98 -46.34 5.50
N GLU A 126 21.99 -46.11 4.19
CA GLU A 126 23.17 -46.30 3.32
C GLU A 126 24.34 -45.37 3.72
N LEU A 127 24.07 -44.09 3.94
CA LEU A 127 25.08 -43.12 4.35
C LEU A 127 25.57 -43.38 5.78
N THR A 128 24.70 -43.82 6.70
CA THR A 128 25.12 -44.17 8.07
C THR A 128 26.09 -45.36 8.06
N ALA A 129 25.89 -46.33 7.17
CA ALA A 129 26.78 -47.48 7.02
C ALA A 129 28.16 -47.14 6.42
N THR A 130 28.25 -46.03 5.66
CA THR A 130 29.46 -45.65 4.91
C THR A 130 30.13 -44.35 5.39
N SER A 131 29.52 -43.66 6.36
CA SER A 131 29.94 -42.34 6.84
C SER A 131 31.36 -42.33 7.43
N LYS A 132 32.12 -41.28 7.11
CA LYS A 132 33.45 -41.01 7.66
C LYS A 132 33.43 -39.98 8.80
N ASN A 133 32.25 -39.59 9.27
CA ASN A 133 32.03 -38.57 10.30
C ASN A 133 32.66 -37.21 9.96
N THR A 134 32.62 -36.79 8.70
CA THR A 134 32.93 -35.39 8.37
C THR A 134 31.82 -34.46 8.85
N LYS A 135 32.14 -33.19 9.12
CA LYS A 135 31.15 -32.21 9.62
C LYS A 135 29.97 -32.03 8.65
N GLU A 136 30.25 -32.02 7.35
CA GLU A 136 29.23 -31.92 6.29
C GLU A 136 28.33 -33.16 6.23
N GLU A 137 28.91 -34.37 6.34
CA GLU A 137 28.14 -35.62 6.40
C GLU A 137 27.23 -35.68 7.64
N VAL A 138 27.68 -35.19 8.79
CA VAL A 138 26.87 -35.14 10.02
C VAL A 138 25.65 -34.24 9.84
N GLU A 139 25.82 -33.09 9.18
CA GLU A 139 24.71 -32.17 8.89
C GLU A 139 23.75 -32.73 7.84
N MET A 140 24.29 -33.39 6.80
CA MET A 140 23.49 -34.08 5.79
C MET A 140 22.67 -35.23 6.39
N LEU A 141 23.28 -36.08 7.23
CA LEU A 141 22.60 -37.16 7.95
C LEU A 141 21.52 -36.63 8.88
N LYS A 142 21.76 -35.49 9.55
CA LYS A 142 20.75 -34.82 10.38
C LYS A 142 19.55 -34.38 9.53
N ASN A 143 19.79 -33.79 8.36
CA ASN A 143 18.71 -33.34 7.47
C ASN A 143 17.94 -34.52 6.86
N LEU A 144 18.64 -35.57 6.41
CA LEU A 144 18.00 -36.80 5.90
C LEU A 144 17.15 -37.47 6.98
N LYS A 145 17.64 -37.51 8.22
CA LYS A 145 16.86 -38.01 9.35
C LYS A 145 15.60 -37.18 9.59
N LEU A 146 15.72 -35.86 9.56
CA LEU A 146 14.56 -34.97 9.68
C LEU A 146 13.55 -35.22 8.54
N ILE A 147 13.98 -35.43 7.30
CA ILE A 147 13.07 -35.78 6.18
C ILE A 147 12.43 -37.16 6.41
N ALA A 148 13.23 -38.16 6.79
CA ALA A 148 12.78 -39.52 7.08
C ALA A 148 11.78 -39.58 8.25
N ASP A 149 11.89 -38.67 9.22
CA ASP A 149 10.95 -38.57 10.35
C ASP A 149 9.68 -37.77 9.96
N GLY A 150 9.66 -37.11 8.81
CA GLY A 150 8.55 -36.30 8.35
C GLY A 150 8.62 -34.82 8.76
N HIS A 151 9.82 -34.32 9.05
CA HIS A 151 10.12 -32.94 9.38
C HIS A 151 10.83 -32.22 8.22
N VAL A 152 10.28 -32.32 7.00
CA VAL A 152 10.89 -31.79 5.76
C VAL A 152 11.16 -30.29 5.86
N SER A 153 10.26 -29.52 6.48
CA SER A 153 10.42 -28.06 6.68
C SER A 153 11.61 -27.70 7.57
N SER A 154 12.06 -28.61 8.42
CA SER A 154 13.25 -28.42 9.27
C SER A 154 14.55 -28.79 8.55
N ALA A 155 14.46 -29.65 7.53
CA ALA A 155 15.60 -30.18 6.78
C ALA A 155 15.94 -29.34 5.54
N VAL A 156 14.93 -28.75 4.91
CA VAL A 156 15.10 -27.85 3.77
C VAL A 156 15.03 -26.43 4.31
N PRO A 157 16.17 -25.73 4.48
CA PRO A 157 16.14 -24.34 4.89
C PRO A 157 15.33 -23.58 3.85
N MET A 158 14.27 -22.89 4.28
CA MET A 158 13.50 -22.05 3.37
C MET A 158 14.47 -21.06 2.73
N ALA A 159 14.42 -20.96 1.40
CA ALA A 159 15.25 -20.02 0.68
C ALA A 159 15.11 -18.62 1.30
N GLU A 160 16.23 -17.97 1.55
CA GLU A 160 16.21 -16.61 2.07
C GLU A 160 15.46 -15.70 1.10
N PRO A 161 14.68 -14.72 1.60
CA PRO A 161 13.98 -13.79 0.74
C PRO A 161 14.98 -13.04 -0.14
N LEU A 162 14.62 -12.80 -1.40
CA LEU A 162 15.44 -12.04 -2.34
C LEU A 162 15.85 -10.68 -1.77
N SER A 163 16.97 -10.15 -2.25
CA SER A 163 17.36 -8.79 -1.88
C SER A 163 16.31 -7.78 -2.36
N VAL A 164 16.18 -6.64 -1.66
CA VAL A 164 15.21 -5.58 -2.04
C VAL A 164 15.41 -5.16 -3.50
N ARG A 165 16.67 -5.06 -3.92
CA ARG A 165 17.08 -4.63 -5.26
C ARG A 165 16.69 -5.64 -6.34
N GLU A 166 16.76 -6.94 -6.05
CA GLU A 166 16.32 -7.98 -7.00
C GLU A 166 14.82 -7.99 -7.17
N THR A 167 14.06 -7.92 -6.07
CA THR A 167 12.60 -7.79 -6.14
C THR A 167 12.21 -6.51 -6.88
N ALA A 168 12.87 -5.38 -6.61
CA ALA A 168 12.64 -4.13 -7.33
C ALA A 168 12.93 -4.27 -8.85
N ARG A 169 14.04 -4.93 -9.23
CA ARG A 169 14.32 -5.27 -10.64
C ARG A 169 13.23 -6.15 -11.26
N LYS A 170 12.75 -7.17 -10.54
CA LYS A 170 11.65 -8.06 -10.96
C LYS A 170 10.36 -7.27 -11.21
N ILE A 171 10.04 -6.31 -10.32
CA ILE A 171 8.90 -5.40 -10.45
C ILE A 171 9.05 -4.46 -11.64
N MET A 172 10.22 -3.84 -11.83
CA MET A 172 10.48 -2.95 -12.96
C MET A 172 10.37 -3.67 -14.30
N ALA A 173 10.79 -4.94 -14.37
CA ALA A 173 10.62 -5.78 -15.55
C ALA A 173 9.15 -6.16 -15.82
N HIS A 174 8.29 -6.14 -14.79
CA HIS A 174 6.89 -6.60 -14.87
C HIS A 174 5.93 -5.65 -14.13
N GLN A 175 5.93 -4.36 -14.48
CA GLN A 175 5.17 -3.34 -13.74
C GLN A 175 3.66 -3.65 -13.62
N SER A 176 3.08 -4.33 -14.61
CA SER A 176 1.66 -4.73 -14.57
C SER A 176 1.34 -5.76 -13.49
N LYS A 177 2.35 -6.45 -12.95
CA LYS A 177 2.25 -7.45 -11.87
C LYS A 177 2.92 -6.96 -10.58
N ALA A 178 3.22 -5.67 -10.49
CA ALA A 178 3.97 -5.11 -9.37
C ALA A 178 3.35 -5.45 -8.01
N GLN A 179 2.03 -5.29 -7.88
CA GLN A 179 1.31 -5.59 -6.64
C GLN A 179 1.43 -7.06 -6.23
N ASP A 180 1.23 -7.99 -7.16
CA ASP A 180 1.32 -9.43 -6.88
C ASP A 180 2.74 -9.83 -6.44
N ILE A 181 3.76 -9.31 -7.13
CA ILE A 181 5.17 -9.57 -6.79
C ILE A 181 5.52 -9.01 -5.41
N LEU A 182 4.99 -7.83 -5.05
CA LEU A 182 5.19 -7.24 -3.74
C LEU A 182 4.53 -8.05 -2.63
N ILE A 183 3.30 -8.52 -2.85
CA ILE A 183 2.60 -9.36 -1.87
C ILE A 183 3.35 -10.69 -1.69
N GLU A 184 3.77 -11.34 -2.79
CA GLU A 184 4.58 -12.55 -2.75
C GLU A 184 5.89 -12.34 -1.97
N ASP A 185 6.60 -11.22 -2.20
CA ASP A 185 7.82 -10.87 -1.44
C ASP A 185 7.55 -10.76 0.07
N LEU A 186 6.48 -10.06 0.45
CA LEU A 186 6.11 -9.88 1.87
C LEU A 186 5.66 -11.20 2.51
N GLU A 187 4.97 -12.07 1.77
CA GLU A 187 4.59 -13.42 2.22
C GLU A 187 5.84 -14.28 2.48
N ILE A 188 6.79 -14.30 1.54
CA ILE A 188 8.05 -15.03 1.67
C ILE A 188 8.85 -14.50 2.86
N VAL A 189 9.01 -13.18 3.00
CA VAL A 189 9.71 -12.56 4.13
C VAL A 189 9.06 -12.95 5.46
N THR A 190 7.73 -12.89 5.54
CA THR A 190 7.00 -13.23 6.77
C THR A 190 7.15 -14.70 7.12
N HIS A 191 7.03 -15.60 6.14
CA HIS A 191 7.18 -17.03 6.36
C HIS A 191 8.61 -17.37 6.81
N TRP A 192 9.62 -16.86 6.11
CA TRP A 192 11.02 -17.05 6.46
C TRP A 192 11.34 -16.55 7.88
N MET A 193 10.76 -15.43 8.29
CA MET A 193 10.91 -14.92 9.66
C MET A 193 10.25 -15.82 10.70
N LYS A 194 9.06 -16.35 10.43
CA LYS A 194 8.35 -17.25 11.36
C LYS A 194 9.12 -18.56 11.63
N LEU A 195 10.01 -18.95 10.71
CA LEU A 195 10.88 -20.12 10.87
C LEU A 195 12.14 -19.87 11.71
N GLN A 196 12.43 -18.62 12.06
CA GLN A 196 13.58 -18.29 12.92
C GLN A 196 13.35 -18.82 14.35
N VAL A 197 14.42 -19.20 15.04
CA VAL A 197 14.37 -19.69 16.42
C VAL A 197 15.18 -18.74 17.33
N PRO A 198 14.53 -18.05 18.30
CA PRO A 198 13.10 -18.09 18.61
C PRO A 198 12.23 -17.39 17.55
N ALA A 199 10.98 -17.85 17.41
CA ALA A 199 10.04 -17.24 16.47
C ALA A 199 9.75 -15.79 16.90
N PRO A 200 9.80 -14.82 15.96
CA PRO A 200 9.54 -13.41 16.27
C PRO A 200 8.06 -13.21 16.63
N ASP A 201 7.80 -12.27 17.53
CA ASP A 201 6.44 -11.82 17.81
C ASP A 201 5.86 -10.98 16.64
N THR A 202 4.56 -10.72 16.69
CA THR A 202 3.84 -9.99 15.63
C THR A 202 4.40 -8.58 15.43
N ASP A 203 4.91 -7.94 16.48
CA ASP A 203 5.46 -6.58 16.41
C ASP A 203 6.85 -6.56 15.77
N ALA A 204 7.70 -7.56 16.03
CA ALA A 204 8.96 -7.74 15.33
C ALA A 204 8.74 -8.07 13.84
N LEU A 205 7.76 -8.92 13.52
CA LEU A 205 7.33 -9.15 12.13
C LEU A 205 6.89 -7.85 11.47
N ARG A 206 6.00 -7.08 12.10
CA ARG A 206 5.53 -5.78 11.60
C ARG A 206 6.70 -4.82 11.38
N SER A 207 7.60 -4.69 12.34
CA SER A 207 8.79 -3.82 12.25
C SER A 207 9.67 -4.19 11.05
N ARG A 208 9.87 -5.49 10.79
CA ARG A 208 10.64 -5.95 9.63
C ARG A 208 9.93 -5.63 8.32
N LEU A 209 8.62 -5.86 8.24
CA LEU A 209 7.86 -5.55 7.02
C LEU A 209 7.85 -4.04 6.77
N VAL A 210 7.72 -3.19 7.79
CA VAL A 210 7.83 -1.73 7.64
C VAL A 210 9.20 -1.34 7.09
N LYS A 211 10.29 -1.92 7.61
CA LYS A 211 11.64 -1.71 7.05
C LYS A 211 11.77 -2.19 5.61
N ARG A 212 11.13 -3.32 5.27
CA ARG A 212 11.12 -3.83 3.90
C ARG A 212 10.35 -2.89 2.97
N LYS A 213 9.21 -2.36 3.42
CA LYS A 213 8.40 -1.35 2.73
C LYS A 213 9.23 -0.10 2.43
N THR A 214 9.88 0.49 3.44
CA THR A 214 10.68 1.72 3.26
C THR A 214 11.83 1.51 2.28
N LEU A 215 12.49 0.36 2.32
CA LEU A 215 13.54 0.01 1.36
C LEU A 215 12.98 -0.20 -0.06
N MET A 216 11.78 -0.76 -0.21
CA MET A 216 11.12 -0.89 -1.51
C MET A 216 10.70 0.46 -2.08
N GLU A 217 10.15 1.36 -1.25
CA GLU A 217 9.80 2.73 -1.66
C GLU A 217 11.03 3.52 -2.10
N ALA A 218 12.18 3.31 -1.47
CA ALA A 218 13.45 3.91 -1.90
C ALA A 218 14.03 3.29 -3.19
N ALA A 219 13.80 2.00 -3.43
CA ALA A 219 14.33 1.28 -4.58
C ALA A 219 13.45 1.37 -5.84
N LEU A 220 12.17 1.76 -5.70
CA LEU A 220 11.20 1.85 -6.79
C LEU A 220 10.91 3.31 -7.17
N PRO A 221 10.49 3.57 -8.42
CA PRO A 221 10.01 4.90 -8.83
C PRO A 221 8.83 5.37 -7.97
N ALA A 222 8.74 6.68 -7.72
CA ALA A 222 7.66 7.29 -6.93
C ALA A 222 6.25 6.99 -7.47
N SER A 223 6.12 6.72 -8.78
CA SER A 223 4.86 6.29 -9.40
C SER A 223 4.30 4.96 -8.86
N LEU A 224 5.15 4.12 -8.23
CA LEU A 224 4.77 2.85 -7.64
C LEU A 224 4.57 2.91 -6.12
N ALA A 225 4.79 4.06 -5.47
CA ALA A 225 4.67 4.20 -4.01
C ALA A 225 3.26 3.82 -3.50
N ALA A 226 2.22 4.19 -4.24
CA ALA A 226 0.85 3.80 -3.93
C ALA A 226 0.66 2.27 -3.98
N THR A 227 1.21 1.61 -5.00
CA THR A 227 1.17 0.14 -5.14
C THR A 227 1.89 -0.56 -3.99
N VAL A 228 3.04 -0.04 -3.55
CA VAL A 228 3.78 -0.56 -2.40
C VAL A 228 2.95 -0.44 -1.11
N SER A 229 2.30 0.70 -0.90
CA SER A 229 1.43 0.90 0.27
C SER A 229 0.21 -0.02 0.26
N VAL A 230 -0.43 -0.25 -0.89
CA VAL A 230 -1.57 -1.18 -1.03
C VAL A 230 -1.14 -2.63 -0.78
N ALA A 231 -0.02 -3.06 -1.36
CA ALA A 231 0.51 -4.41 -1.12
C ALA A 231 0.84 -4.64 0.36
N PHE A 232 1.44 -3.63 1.01
CA PHE A 232 1.74 -3.68 2.43
C PHE A 232 0.46 -3.77 3.29
N ALA A 233 -0.55 -2.94 3.02
CA ALA A 233 -1.82 -3.01 3.74
C ALA A 233 -2.52 -4.38 3.60
N THR A 234 -2.42 -4.98 2.41
CA THR A 234 -2.92 -6.33 2.14
C THR A 234 -2.16 -7.39 2.97
N ALA A 235 -0.83 -7.30 3.00
CA ALA A 235 0.00 -8.20 3.80
C ALA A 235 -0.26 -8.03 5.31
N GLU A 236 -0.45 -6.81 5.81
CA GLU A 236 -0.81 -6.59 7.22
C GLU A 236 -2.15 -7.23 7.58
N ARG A 237 -3.15 -7.14 6.69
CA ARG A 237 -4.45 -7.78 6.87
C ARG A 237 -4.30 -9.29 6.99
N GLU A 238 -3.65 -9.91 6.01
CA GLU A 238 -3.69 -11.36 5.82
C GLU A 238 -2.66 -12.09 6.69
N LEU A 239 -1.46 -11.51 6.86
CA LEU A 239 -0.34 -12.17 7.54
C LEU A 239 -0.22 -11.80 9.02
N LEU A 240 -0.62 -10.58 9.38
CA LEU A 240 -0.52 -10.04 10.74
C LEU A 240 -1.87 -9.89 11.44
N GLN A 241 -2.98 -10.19 10.75
CA GLN A 241 -4.34 -10.07 11.30
C GLN A 241 -4.59 -8.68 11.91
N LYS A 242 -4.15 -7.63 11.20
CA LYS A 242 -4.31 -6.25 11.63
C LYS A 242 -5.77 -5.96 11.98
N GLN A 243 -5.97 -5.33 13.13
CA GLN A 243 -7.29 -4.89 13.58
C GLN A 243 -7.61 -3.53 12.96
N TYR A 244 -8.77 -3.44 12.32
CA TYR A 244 -9.30 -2.22 11.73
C TYR A 244 -10.36 -1.61 12.66
N VAL A 245 -10.70 -0.35 12.43
CA VAL A 245 -11.74 0.32 13.23
C VAL A 245 -13.10 -0.35 13.02
N ASN A 246 -13.41 -0.69 11.76
CA ASN A 246 -14.54 -1.55 11.44
C ASN A 246 -14.14 -3.03 11.51
N LYS A 247 -15.12 -3.91 11.76
CA LYS A 247 -14.95 -5.38 11.70
C LYS A 247 -15.61 -6.01 10.47
N PHE A 248 -16.63 -5.32 9.96
CA PHE A 248 -17.45 -5.76 8.85
C PHE A 248 -17.45 -4.72 7.73
N THR A 249 -17.79 -5.15 6.51
CA THR A 249 -18.10 -4.25 5.41
C THR A 249 -19.36 -3.45 5.71
N MET A 250 -19.56 -2.35 5.01
CA MET A 250 -20.58 -1.36 5.33
C MET A 250 -21.97 -1.77 4.83
N LEU A 251 -22.06 -2.37 3.63
CA LEU A 251 -23.35 -2.70 3.01
C LEU A 251 -23.73 -4.17 3.19
N LEU A 252 -22.77 -5.08 3.02
CA LEU A 252 -23.03 -6.52 3.09
C LEU A 252 -22.84 -7.11 4.50
N GLU A 253 -22.28 -6.33 5.44
CA GLU A 253 -21.94 -6.76 6.81
C GLU A 253 -21.05 -8.02 6.86
N GLU A 254 -20.24 -8.24 5.82
CA GLU A 254 -19.32 -9.37 5.75
C GLU A 254 -18.02 -9.06 6.52
N PRO A 255 -17.32 -10.05 7.10
CA PRO A 255 -16.05 -9.81 7.78
C PRO A 255 -15.00 -9.19 6.84
N ILE A 256 -14.22 -8.21 7.30
CA ILE A 256 -13.20 -7.55 6.46
C ILE A 256 -12.16 -8.50 5.87
N SER A 257 -11.94 -9.65 6.52
CA SER A 257 -11.05 -10.70 6.02
C SER A 257 -11.55 -11.38 4.74
N THR A 258 -12.84 -11.27 4.39
CA THR A 258 -13.41 -11.85 3.16
C THR A 258 -13.28 -10.94 1.95
N ILE A 259 -12.95 -9.65 2.14
CA ILE A 259 -12.84 -8.68 1.05
C ILE A 259 -11.73 -9.12 0.07
N PRO A 260 -12.03 -9.29 -1.23
CA PRO A 260 -11.02 -9.62 -2.24
C PRO A 260 -9.87 -8.60 -2.30
N ARG A 261 -8.63 -9.06 -2.58
CA ARG A 261 -7.43 -8.21 -2.62
C ARG A 261 -7.54 -7.04 -3.61
N ASP A 262 -8.22 -7.25 -4.73
CA ASP A 262 -8.45 -6.27 -5.80
C ASP A 262 -9.53 -5.23 -5.47
N ARG A 263 -10.25 -5.43 -4.35
CA ARG A 263 -11.28 -4.52 -3.84
C ARG A 263 -10.91 -3.88 -2.52
N PHE A 264 -9.82 -4.31 -1.90
CA PHE A 264 -9.46 -3.90 -0.56
C PHE A 264 -8.70 -2.56 -0.57
N LEU A 265 -9.18 -1.60 0.23
CA LEU A 265 -8.47 -0.36 0.52
C LEU A 265 -8.47 -0.09 2.02
N VAL A 266 -7.40 0.50 2.53
CA VAL A 266 -7.32 1.00 3.91
C VAL A 266 -7.06 2.50 3.86
N THR A 267 -7.85 3.27 4.59
CA THR A 267 -7.71 4.73 4.72
C THR A 267 -6.87 5.10 5.94
N GLU A 268 -6.41 6.35 6.00
CA GLU A 268 -5.51 6.83 7.07
C GLU A 268 -6.13 6.73 8.48
N ASP A 269 -7.45 6.86 8.56
CA ASP A 269 -8.24 6.65 9.78
C ASP A 269 -8.38 5.16 10.18
N ASN A 270 -7.66 4.26 9.52
CA ASN A 270 -7.59 2.82 9.77
C ASN A 270 -8.95 2.09 9.57
N TYR A 271 -9.81 2.64 8.72
CA TYR A 271 -10.95 1.91 8.19
C TYR A 271 -10.54 1.06 6.97
N ALA A 272 -11.09 -0.14 6.90
CA ALA A 272 -10.92 -1.07 5.81
C ALA A 272 -12.18 -1.09 4.94
N TRP A 273 -12.01 -0.94 3.64
CA TRP A 273 -13.09 -0.75 2.69
C TRP A 273 -13.11 -1.85 1.64
N ASP A 274 -14.32 -2.32 1.33
CA ASP A 274 -14.61 -2.85 0.01
C ASP A 274 -14.84 -1.65 -0.92
N MET A 275 -13.99 -1.50 -1.92
CA MET A 275 -14.02 -0.41 -2.86
C MET A 275 -15.28 -0.39 -3.72
N GLU A 276 -15.96 -1.51 -3.93
CA GLU A 276 -17.26 -1.53 -4.62
C GLU A 276 -18.33 -0.84 -3.76
N GLU A 277 -18.43 -1.22 -2.48
CA GLU A 277 -19.38 -0.64 -1.52
C GLU A 277 -19.09 0.84 -1.26
N LEU A 278 -17.82 1.19 -1.01
CA LEU A 278 -17.41 2.56 -0.74
C LEU A 278 -17.75 3.46 -1.92
N THR A 279 -17.38 3.04 -3.14
CA THR A 279 -17.63 3.87 -4.32
C THR A 279 -19.12 3.98 -4.65
N GLN A 280 -19.94 2.98 -4.31
CA GLN A 280 -21.39 3.06 -4.44
C GLN A 280 -21.98 4.06 -3.44
N SER A 281 -21.55 4.00 -2.18
CA SER A 281 -21.99 4.93 -1.15
C SER A 281 -21.62 6.37 -1.49
N LEU A 282 -20.37 6.62 -1.89
CA LEU A 282 -19.93 7.95 -2.31
C LEU A 282 -20.70 8.46 -3.53
N ALA A 283 -20.97 7.59 -4.52
CA ALA A 283 -21.76 7.97 -5.69
C ALA A 283 -23.21 8.31 -5.31
N SER A 284 -23.83 7.55 -4.40
CA SER A 284 -25.18 7.87 -3.90
C SER A 284 -25.25 9.19 -3.13
N ASN A 285 -24.15 9.58 -2.46
CA ASN A 285 -24.03 10.88 -1.78
C ASN A 285 -23.53 12.01 -2.71
N GLY A 286 -23.86 11.92 -4.00
CA GLY A 286 -23.51 12.94 -4.99
C GLY A 286 -22.01 13.08 -5.26
N GLY A 287 -21.18 12.14 -4.82
CA GLY A 287 -19.73 12.15 -4.99
C GLY A 287 -18.96 12.84 -3.86
N VAL A 288 -19.60 13.23 -2.76
CA VAL A 288 -18.90 13.86 -1.62
C VAL A 288 -17.91 12.87 -1.00
N MET A 289 -16.64 13.27 -0.89
CA MET A 289 -15.53 12.45 -0.37
C MET A 289 -15.51 12.39 1.17
N ARG A 290 -16.58 11.83 1.74
CA ARG A 290 -16.75 11.67 3.18
C ARG A 290 -16.80 10.19 3.54
N ASN A 291 -16.11 9.80 4.61
CA ASN A 291 -16.20 8.47 5.18
C ASN A 291 -17.66 8.20 5.61
N PRO A 292 -18.36 7.21 5.02
CA PRO A 292 -19.76 6.94 5.35
C PRO A 292 -20.00 6.49 6.80
N LEU A 293 -18.99 5.90 7.45
CA LEU A 293 -19.08 5.37 8.81
C LEU A 293 -18.70 6.43 9.86
N SER A 294 -17.52 7.05 9.72
CA SER A 294 -17.05 8.07 10.68
C SER A 294 -17.67 9.46 10.45
N ARG A 295 -18.28 9.67 9.28
CA ARG A 295 -18.80 10.97 8.81
C ARG A 295 -17.75 12.07 8.68
N GLN A 296 -16.46 11.73 8.75
CA GLN A 296 -15.36 12.68 8.53
C GLN A 296 -14.98 12.75 7.05
N LEU A 297 -14.47 13.90 6.61
CA LEU A 297 -13.93 14.01 5.26
C LEU A 297 -12.68 13.15 5.13
N PHE A 298 -12.54 12.45 4.00
CA PHE A 298 -11.30 11.76 3.68
C PHE A 298 -10.17 12.79 3.51
N SER A 299 -8.96 12.40 3.91
CA SER A 299 -7.77 13.20 3.66
C SER A 299 -7.46 13.27 2.16
N GLU A 300 -6.63 14.22 1.74
CA GLU A 300 -6.27 14.34 0.32
C GLU A 300 -5.56 13.09 -0.22
N SER A 301 -4.73 12.44 0.60
CA SER A 301 -4.06 11.18 0.29
C SER A 301 -5.06 10.04 0.11
N ASP A 302 -6.05 9.93 1.00
CA ASP A 302 -7.12 8.95 0.88
C ASP A 302 -7.96 9.19 -0.38
N ILE A 303 -8.32 10.45 -0.67
CA ILE A 303 -9.06 10.82 -1.88
C ILE A 303 -8.29 10.40 -3.14
N ARG A 304 -6.98 10.71 -3.21
CA ARG A 304 -6.14 10.30 -4.34
C ARG A 304 -6.08 8.77 -4.45
N SER A 305 -5.97 8.07 -3.33
CA SER A 305 -5.94 6.60 -3.31
C SER A 305 -7.26 6.00 -3.80
N ILE A 306 -8.39 6.48 -3.29
CA ILE A 306 -9.75 6.11 -3.73
C ILE A 306 -9.90 6.34 -5.23
N LEU A 307 -9.55 7.53 -5.75
CA LEU A 307 -9.68 7.87 -7.17
C LEU A 307 -8.74 7.08 -8.08
N SER A 308 -7.54 6.76 -7.60
CA SER A 308 -6.56 5.97 -8.36
C SER A 308 -6.94 4.49 -8.48
N HIS A 309 -7.77 3.99 -7.57
CA HIS A 309 -8.24 2.61 -7.56
C HIS A 309 -9.10 2.30 -8.81
N PRO A 310 -8.99 1.11 -9.42
CA PRO A 310 -9.76 0.75 -10.61
C PRO A 310 -11.27 0.98 -10.48
N LEU A 311 -11.85 0.57 -9.34
CA LEU A 311 -13.27 0.77 -9.03
C LEU A 311 -13.64 2.22 -8.66
N GLY A 312 -12.65 3.04 -8.28
CA GLY A 312 -12.84 4.44 -7.90
C GLY A 312 -12.86 5.41 -9.08
N LYS A 313 -12.42 4.99 -10.28
CA LYS A 313 -12.41 5.83 -11.48
C LYS A 313 -13.77 6.46 -11.82
N ARG A 314 -14.88 5.79 -11.49
CA ARG A 314 -16.24 6.34 -11.67
C ARG A 314 -16.47 7.62 -10.85
N LEU A 315 -15.85 7.72 -9.67
CA LEU A 315 -15.94 8.90 -8.81
C LEU A 315 -15.14 10.07 -9.38
N GLN A 316 -14.12 9.82 -10.20
CA GLN A 316 -13.31 10.89 -10.81
C GLN A 316 -14.17 11.81 -11.69
N GLN A 317 -15.06 11.23 -12.51
CA GLN A 317 -15.98 12.01 -13.34
C GLN A 317 -16.92 12.87 -12.48
N MET A 318 -17.40 12.32 -11.36
CA MET A 318 -18.24 13.07 -10.41
C MET A 318 -17.45 14.20 -9.74
N GLN A 319 -16.18 13.97 -9.38
CA GLN A 319 -15.31 15.00 -8.81
C GLN A 319 -15.01 16.12 -9.81
N GLU A 320 -14.76 15.78 -11.07
CA GLU A 320 -14.60 16.75 -12.15
C GLU A 320 -15.87 17.57 -12.37
N ALA A 321 -17.04 16.92 -12.38
CA ALA A 321 -18.34 17.60 -12.46
C ALA A 321 -18.57 18.53 -11.27
N GLN A 322 -18.30 18.07 -10.03
CA GLN A 322 -18.39 18.92 -8.83
C GLN A 322 -17.42 20.11 -8.92
N HIS A 323 -16.20 19.91 -9.42
CA HIS A 323 -15.24 21.00 -9.61
C HIS A 323 -15.73 22.04 -10.62
N GLN A 324 -16.33 21.60 -11.74
CA GLN A 324 -16.91 22.49 -12.74
C GLN A 324 -18.14 23.25 -12.24
N LEU A 325 -18.94 22.62 -11.37
CA LEU A 325 -20.07 23.26 -10.69
C LEU A 325 -19.60 24.30 -9.67
N LYS A 326 -18.52 24.03 -8.92
CA LYS A 326 -17.91 25.01 -8.00
C LYS A 326 -17.45 26.28 -8.73
N GLN A 327 -16.89 26.14 -9.93
CA GLN A 327 -16.53 27.28 -10.79
C GLN A 327 -17.75 28.04 -11.37
N GLY A 328 -18.96 27.49 -11.24
CA GLY A 328 -20.17 28.08 -11.75
C GLY A 328 -20.66 29.30 -10.95
N PHE A 329 -20.28 29.44 -9.68
CA PHE A 329 -20.76 30.52 -8.83
C PHE A 329 -20.07 31.86 -9.15
N ARG A 330 -20.87 32.91 -9.32
CA ARG A 330 -20.36 34.29 -9.32
C ARG A 330 -20.13 34.73 -7.88
N VAL A 331 -19.20 35.66 -7.68
CA VAL A 331 -18.94 36.28 -6.37
C VAL A 331 -20.24 36.85 -5.78
N ALA A 332 -21.03 37.55 -6.59
CA ALA A 332 -22.33 38.08 -6.15
C ALA A 332 -23.28 37.01 -5.61
N THR A 333 -23.30 35.81 -6.19
CA THR A 333 -24.13 34.70 -5.70
C THR A 333 -23.63 34.18 -4.36
N LEU A 334 -22.31 34.13 -4.16
CA LEU A 334 -21.70 33.77 -2.88
C LEU A 334 -22.05 34.81 -1.81
N ASP A 335 -21.99 36.11 -2.14
CA ASP A 335 -22.37 37.19 -1.22
C ASP A 335 -23.84 37.07 -0.79
N TRP A 336 -24.74 36.70 -1.72
CA TRP A 336 -26.14 36.43 -1.42
C TRP A 336 -26.33 35.22 -0.49
N ILE A 337 -25.60 34.13 -0.73
CA ILE A 337 -25.64 32.93 0.13
C ILE A 337 -25.10 33.25 1.53
N GLU A 338 -24.02 34.02 1.61
CA GLU A 338 -23.44 34.46 2.89
C GLU A 338 -24.39 35.38 3.66
N LYS A 339 -25.00 36.37 2.98
CA LYS A 339 -26.03 37.25 3.56
C LYS A 339 -27.18 36.43 4.12
N LEU A 340 -27.70 35.48 3.34
CA LEU A 340 -28.79 34.60 3.76
C LEU A 340 -28.40 33.79 5.00
N GLY A 341 -27.25 33.11 4.96
CA GLY A 341 -26.75 32.31 6.08
C GLY A 341 -26.55 33.14 7.34
N SER A 342 -26.01 34.35 7.23
CA SER A 342 -25.82 35.25 8.37
C SER A 342 -27.14 35.66 9.02
N ILE A 343 -28.16 35.98 8.22
CA ILE A 343 -29.49 36.35 8.74
C ILE A 343 -30.11 35.15 9.44
N MET A 344 -30.06 33.97 8.82
CA MET A 344 -30.64 32.74 9.39
C MET A 344 -29.99 32.33 10.72
N VAL A 345 -28.67 32.53 10.88
CA VAL A 345 -27.97 32.21 12.13
C VAL A 345 -28.27 33.23 13.23
N GLN A 346 -28.49 34.49 12.88
CA GLN A 346 -28.76 35.57 13.85
C GLN A 346 -30.22 35.64 14.27
N ASP A 347 -31.12 35.10 13.45
CA ASP A 347 -32.55 35.12 13.72
C ASP A 347 -32.91 34.16 14.85
N GLN A 348 -33.35 34.74 15.96
CA GLN A 348 -33.83 34.02 17.15
C GLN A 348 -35.31 34.34 17.42
N THR A 349 -36.06 34.90 16.46
CA THR A 349 -37.47 35.21 16.68
C THR A 349 -38.34 33.95 16.65
N GLU A 350 -39.44 33.96 17.39
CA GLU A 350 -40.36 32.81 17.45
C GLU A 350 -40.99 32.45 16.10
N ASP A 351 -41.14 33.46 15.23
CA ASP A 351 -41.73 33.32 13.90
C ASP A 351 -40.69 33.16 12.78
N ALA A 352 -39.40 33.32 13.07
CA ALA A 352 -38.31 33.38 12.08
C ALA A 352 -38.59 34.34 10.90
N GLY A 353 -39.28 35.45 11.17
CA GLY A 353 -39.71 36.42 10.16
C GLY A 353 -38.55 36.96 9.30
N PRO A 354 -37.44 37.43 9.90
CA PRO A 354 -36.26 37.88 9.15
C PRO A 354 -35.68 36.81 8.21
N SER A 355 -35.54 35.58 8.69
CA SER A 355 -35.04 34.45 7.88
C SER A 355 -35.94 34.17 6.68
N ARG A 356 -37.27 34.16 6.89
CA ARG A 356 -38.24 33.96 5.81
C ARG A 356 -38.13 35.02 4.73
N HIS A 357 -38.07 36.29 5.12
CA HIS A 357 -37.95 37.39 4.15
C HIS A 357 -36.65 37.29 3.34
N ALA A 358 -35.53 36.99 4.01
CA ALA A 358 -34.25 36.79 3.34
C ALA A 358 -34.27 35.59 2.37
N MET A 359 -34.99 34.53 2.70
CA MET A 359 -35.16 33.38 1.80
C MET A 359 -36.01 33.71 0.59
N ASP A 360 -37.12 34.43 0.75
CA ASP A 360 -37.95 34.86 -0.38
C ASP A 360 -37.15 35.78 -1.32
N GLU A 361 -36.36 36.71 -0.76
CA GLU A 361 -35.41 37.52 -1.53
C GLU A 361 -34.40 36.65 -2.28
N PHE A 362 -33.82 35.65 -1.62
CA PHE A 362 -32.84 34.75 -2.22
C PHE A 362 -33.45 33.89 -3.32
N LEU A 363 -34.66 33.35 -3.13
CA LEU A 363 -35.36 32.54 -4.14
C LEU A 363 -35.75 33.38 -5.36
N ALA A 364 -36.20 34.62 -5.14
CA ALA A 364 -36.45 35.58 -6.22
C ALA A 364 -35.17 35.89 -7.00
N TYR A 365 -34.04 36.10 -6.31
CA TYR A 365 -32.73 36.27 -6.92
C TYR A 365 -32.29 35.02 -7.70
N ALA A 366 -32.38 33.83 -7.10
CA ALA A 366 -32.00 32.56 -7.71
C ALA A 366 -32.79 32.27 -9.00
N ALA A 367 -34.05 32.67 -9.07
CA ALA A 367 -34.87 32.56 -10.27
C ALA A 367 -34.34 33.38 -11.46
N THR A 368 -33.60 34.47 -11.20
CA THR A 368 -32.98 35.32 -12.24
C THR A 368 -31.63 34.80 -12.74
N LEU A 369 -31.05 33.80 -12.06
CA LEU A 369 -29.71 33.31 -12.37
C LEU A 369 -29.66 32.49 -13.67
N PRO A 370 -28.50 32.47 -14.37
CA PRO A 370 -28.28 31.57 -15.50
C PRO A 370 -28.50 30.10 -15.11
N GLN A 371 -28.88 29.27 -16.08
CA GLN A 371 -29.15 27.84 -15.86
C GLN A 371 -27.98 27.11 -15.17
N ARG A 372 -26.74 27.45 -15.53
CA ARG A 372 -25.55 26.82 -14.93
C ARG A 372 -25.43 27.09 -13.42
N GLU A 373 -25.74 28.31 -12.99
CA GLU A 373 -25.70 28.71 -11.57
C GLU A 373 -26.86 28.09 -10.78
N ARG A 374 -28.06 28.09 -11.35
CA ARG A 374 -29.22 27.40 -10.76
C ARG A 374 -28.93 25.91 -10.55
N LEU A 375 -28.40 25.25 -11.58
CA LEU A 375 -27.98 23.85 -11.48
C LEU A 375 -26.93 23.66 -10.36
N ALA A 376 -25.98 24.58 -10.22
CA ALA A 376 -24.98 24.50 -9.15
C ALA A 376 -25.64 24.67 -7.76
N ILE A 377 -26.58 25.60 -7.58
CA ILE A 377 -27.35 25.76 -6.34
C ILE A 377 -28.11 24.48 -5.97
N ASP A 378 -28.72 23.84 -6.97
CA ASP A 378 -29.59 22.68 -6.77
C ASP A 378 -28.81 21.38 -6.57
N THR A 379 -27.65 21.22 -7.21
CA THR A 379 -26.95 19.93 -7.30
C THR A 379 -25.57 19.90 -6.66
N LEU A 380 -24.92 21.05 -6.42
CA LEU A 380 -23.62 21.06 -5.77
C LEU A 380 -23.78 20.75 -4.28
N LYS A 381 -23.34 19.57 -3.89
CA LYS A 381 -23.23 19.15 -2.49
C LYS A 381 -22.05 19.87 -1.85
N ILE A 382 -22.31 20.58 -0.75
CA ILE A 382 -21.28 21.28 0.02
C ILE A 382 -21.06 20.50 1.31
N PRO A 383 -19.91 19.83 1.48
CA PRO A 383 -19.62 19.17 2.73
C PRO A 383 -19.37 20.20 3.83
N ALA A 384 -20.17 20.13 4.89
CA ALA A 384 -20.04 20.93 6.09
C ALA A 384 -20.15 20.04 7.33
N SER A 385 -19.86 20.62 8.49
CA SER A 385 -20.11 20.02 9.80
C SER A 385 -20.72 21.07 10.69
N ASP A 386 -21.76 20.68 11.44
CA ASP A 386 -22.36 21.53 12.46
C ASP A 386 -21.32 21.88 13.53
N ARG A 387 -21.20 23.17 13.84
CA ARG A 387 -20.33 23.61 14.93
C ARG A 387 -20.87 23.21 16.30
N HIS A 388 -22.19 23.07 16.47
CA HIS A 388 -22.82 22.79 17.76
C HIS A 388 -23.02 21.30 18.00
N THR A 389 -23.53 20.56 17.01
CA THR A 389 -23.77 19.11 17.16
C THR A 389 -22.61 18.24 16.66
N GLY A 390 -21.69 18.79 15.86
CA GLY A 390 -20.66 18.01 15.17
C GLY A 390 -21.22 17.13 14.04
N GLN A 391 -22.52 17.19 13.74
CA GLN A 391 -23.13 16.38 12.70
C GLN A 391 -22.64 16.84 11.32
N ALA A 392 -22.31 15.87 10.47
CA ALA A 392 -21.96 16.14 9.09
C ALA A 392 -23.21 16.50 8.28
N TYR A 393 -23.11 17.55 7.46
CA TYR A 393 -24.14 17.95 6.52
C TYR A 393 -23.55 18.02 5.12
N ASP A 394 -24.15 17.27 4.20
CA ASP A 394 -23.77 17.23 2.79
C ASP A 394 -24.98 17.67 1.96
N TYR A 395 -25.47 18.89 2.21
CA TYR A 395 -26.62 19.45 1.51
C TYR A 395 -26.21 20.32 0.32
N THR A 396 -27.11 20.46 -0.63
CA THR A 396 -27.03 21.55 -1.61
C THR A 396 -27.61 22.83 -1.01
N VAL A 397 -27.30 23.97 -1.63
CA VAL A 397 -27.87 25.25 -1.21
C VAL A 397 -29.40 25.20 -1.35
N GLY A 398 -29.91 24.61 -2.44
CA GLY A 398 -31.34 24.42 -2.67
C GLY A 398 -32.01 23.54 -1.62
N GLU A 399 -31.39 22.41 -1.26
CA GLU A 399 -31.90 21.52 -0.18
C GLU A 399 -31.95 22.25 1.17
N SER A 400 -30.90 23.00 1.51
CA SER A 400 -30.84 23.74 2.78
C SER A 400 -31.97 24.77 2.91
N VAL A 401 -32.27 25.47 1.81
CA VAL A 401 -33.38 26.43 1.75
C VAL A 401 -34.74 25.70 1.82
N GLY A 402 -34.89 24.58 1.08
CA GLY A 402 -36.12 23.78 1.08
C GLY A 402 -36.45 23.16 2.44
N ASP A 403 -35.46 22.60 3.12
CA ASP A 403 -35.62 21.98 4.44
C ASP A 403 -36.09 23.01 5.47
N PHE A 404 -35.51 24.21 5.48
CA PHE A 404 -35.97 25.28 6.36
C PHE A 404 -37.43 25.67 6.10
N LEU A 405 -37.83 25.82 4.83
CA LEU A 405 -39.23 26.11 4.47
C LEU A 405 -40.18 25.03 4.99
N SER A 406 -39.78 23.76 4.89
CA SER A 406 -40.59 22.64 5.37
C SER A 406 -40.78 22.66 6.90
N GLN A 407 -39.74 23.05 7.65
CA GLN A 407 -39.80 23.19 9.11
C GLN A 407 -40.57 24.44 9.54
N ALA A 408 -40.53 25.51 8.75
CA ALA A 408 -41.29 26.74 8.99
C ALA A 408 -42.77 26.62 8.57
N ALA A 409 -43.12 25.69 7.67
CA ALA A 409 -44.48 25.51 7.12
C ALA A 409 -45.63 25.36 8.16
N PRO A 410 -45.46 24.67 9.31
CA PRO A 410 -46.51 24.58 10.33
C PRO A 410 -46.89 25.94 10.94
N TYR A 411 -45.96 26.89 10.94
CA TYR A 411 -46.16 28.24 11.43
C TYR A 411 -46.77 29.16 10.36
N LEU A 412 -46.50 28.86 9.08
CA LEU A 412 -47.12 29.56 7.94
C LEU A 412 -48.62 29.27 7.81
N ARG A 413 -49.10 28.10 8.22
CA ARG A 413 -50.54 27.74 8.16
C ARG A 413 -51.39 28.34 9.28
N ARG A 414 -50.79 29.04 10.25
CA ARG A 414 -51.47 29.64 11.41
C ARG A 414 -51.68 31.15 11.29
N GLN A 415 -51.21 31.76 10.21
CA GLN A 415 -51.54 33.12 9.78
C GLN A 415 -52.58 33.04 8.65
#